data_AF-A0A1V4WR98-F1
#
_entry.id   AF-A0A1V4WR98-F1
#
_cell.length_a   1.000
_cell.length_b   1.000
_cell.length_c   1.000
_cell.angle_alpha   90.00
_cell.angle_beta   90.00
_cell.angle_gamma   90.00
#
_symmetry.space_group_name_H-M   'P 1'
#
loop_
_entity.id
_entity.type
_entity.pdbx_description
1 polymer ?
#
loop_
_entity_poly.entity_id
_entity_poly.type
_entity_poly.pdbx_seq_one_letter_code
_entity_poly.pdbx_strand_id
1 'polypeptide(L)'
;MIADYSLYLQVGDRVYHKRYTRWGMGVVIEERRSELPGGFCYVRVDFQDGKVRVFDNNYKSVNCCYYAGIEKIEERHVSLEETPRPRKRSKKMLPP
;
A
#
# COMPACT_ATOMS: atom_id res chain seq x y z
N MET A 1 -1.42 8.99 14.60
CA MET A 1 -0.36 9.44 13.67
C MET A 1 -0.17 8.33 12.66
N ILE A 2 -0.46 8.58 11.39
CA ILE A 2 -0.11 7.68 10.30
C ILE A 2 1.42 7.64 10.28
N ALA A 3 2.03 6.48 10.51
CA ALA A 3 3.48 6.36 10.57
C ALA A 3 4.07 6.69 9.19
N ASP A 4 5.14 7.49 9.12
CA ASP A 4 5.77 7.97 7.88
C ASP A 4 6.05 6.83 6.86
N TYR A 5 6.28 5.60 7.35
CA TYR A 5 6.47 4.40 6.54
C TYR A 5 5.29 4.03 5.64
N SER A 6 4.06 4.35 6.05
CA SER A 6 2.86 4.06 5.25
C SER A 6 2.72 4.98 4.03
N LEU A 7 3.37 6.15 4.05
CA LEU A 7 3.33 7.13 2.96
C LEU A 7 4.46 6.95 1.95
N TYR A 8 5.53 6.28 2.36
CA TYR A 8 6.64 5.93 1.47
C TYR A 8 6.22 4.80 0.53
N LEU A 9 6.42 5.01 -0.77
CA LEU A 9 6.02 4.06 -1.80
C LEU A 9 7.18 3.13 -2.17
N GLN A 10 6.87 1.84 -2.36
CA GLN A 10 7.80 0.80 -2.75
C GLN A 10 7.32 0.09 -4.02
N VAL A 11 8.22 -0.59 -4.73
CA VAL A 11 7.86 -1.38 -5.92
C VAL A 11 6.75 -2.39 -5.57
N GLY A 12 5.71 -2.44 -6.41
CA GLY A 12 4.53 -3.28 -6.22
C GLY A 12 3.36 -2.57 -5.53
N ASP A 13 3.59 -1.43 -4.88
CA ASP A 13 2.51 -0.67 -4.25
C ASP A 13 1.49 -0.19 -5.29
N ARG A 14 0.22 -0.38 -4.95
CA ARG A 14 -0.90 0.12 -5.75
C ARG A 14 -1.30 1.50 -5.26
N VAL A 15 -1.49 2.43 -6.18
CA VAL A 15 -1.76 3.82 -5.85
C VAL A 15 -2.84 4.40 -6.75
N TYR A 16 -3.45 5.51 -6.35
CA TYR A 16 -4.27 6.33 -7.22
C TYR A 16 -3.96 7.81 -7.00
N HIS A 17 -4.31 8.66 -7.96
CA HIS A 17 -4.15 10.11 -7.83
C HIS A 17 -5.49 10.78 -7.52
N LYS A 18 -5.60 11.44 -6.37
CA LYS A 18 -6.85 12.07 -5.88
C LYS A 18 -7.49 13.03 -6.88
N ARG A 19 -6.67 13.88 -7.50
CA ARG A 19 -7.11 14.93 -8.43
C ARG A 19 -7.14 14.51 -9.91
N TYR A 20 -6.45 13.43 -10.27
CA TYR A 20 -6.34 12.96 -11.67
C TYR A 20 -6.90 11.55 -11.77
N THR A 21 -8.16 11.39 -11.35
CA THR A 21 -8.86 10.10 -11.32
C THR A 21 -8.89 9.40 -12.68
N ARG A 22 -8.87 10.16 -13.78
CA ARG A 22 -8.77 9.64 -15.15
C ARG A 22 -7.51 8.84 -15.46
N TRP A 23 -6.45 8.94 -14.65
CA TRP A 23 -5.26 8.10 -14.80
C TRP A 23 -5.53 6.65 -14.39
N GLY A 24 -6.61 6.42 -13.64
CA GLY A 24 -6.95 5.13 -13.07
C GLY A 24 -5.97 4.71 -11.98
N MET A 25 -5.92 3.40 -11.74
CA MET A 25 -5.00 2.80 -10.79
C MET A 25 -3.57 2.83 -11.33
N GLY A 26 -2.60 3.02 -10.42
CA GLY A 26 -1.18 2.92 -10.70
C GLY A 26 -0.52 1.79 -9.92
N VAL A 27 0.55 1.24 -10.47
CA VAL A 27 1.47 0.33 -9.77
C VAL A 27 2.86 0.94 -9.78
N VAL A 28 3.52 0.96 -8.63
CA VAL A 28 4.91 1.39 -8.55
C VAL A 28 5.80 0.33 -9.19
N ILE A 29 6.52 0.71 -10.24
CA ILE A 29 7.37 -0.20 -11.03
C ILE A 29 8.87 0.02 -10.76
N GLU A 30 9.26 1.16 -10.19
CA GLU A 30 10.64 1.48 -9.84
C GLU A 30 10.67 2.35 -8.58
N GLU A 31 11.58 2.04 -7.66
CA GLU A 31 11.92 2.86 -6.51
C GLU A 31 13.42 3.15 -6.57
N ARG A 32 13.82 4.41 -6.45
CA ARG A 32 15.23 4.81 -6.34
C ARG A 32 15.45 5.77 -5.19
N ARG A 33 16.46 5.47 -4.37
CA ARG A 33 16.91 6.32 -3.28
C ARG A 33 18.43 6.37 -3.22
N SER A 34 18.98 7.56 -3.03
CA SER A 34 20.39 7.80 -2.74
C SER A 34 20.58 7.98 -1.23
N GLU A 35 21.73 7.51 -0.73
CA GLU A 35 22.16 7.70 0.66
C GLU A 35 22.92 9.03 0.87
N LEU A 36 23.29 9.70 -0.22
CA LEU A 36 24.03 10.96 -0.15
C LEU A 36 23.08 12.13 0.21
N PRO A 37 23.54 13.11 1.00
CA PRO A 37 22.80 14.34 1.23
C PRO A 37 22.44 15.04 -0.09
N GLY A 38 21.16 15.34 -0.29
CA GLY A 38 20.66 15.96 -1.52
C GLY A 38 20.55 15.01 -2.72
N GLY A 39 20.77 13.70 -2.53
CA GLY A 39 20.60 12.70 -3.57
C GLY A 39 19.12 12.47 -3.97
N PHE A 40 18.92 11.66 -5.00
CA PHE A 40 17.59 11.38 -5.55
C PHE A 40 16.75 10.50 -4.61
N CYS A 41 15.44 10.74 -4.60
CA CYS A 41 14.45 9.88 -3.96
C CYS A 41 13.16 9.96 -4.77
N TYR A 42 12.90 8.95 -5.60
CA TYR A 42 11.74 8.96 -6.49
C TYR A 42 11.18 7.57 -6.74
N VAL A 43 9.95 7.55 -7.21
CA VAL A 43 9.27 6.35 -7.72
C VAL A 43 8.76 6.57 -9.13
N ARG A 44 8.66 5.49 -9.89
CA ARG A 44 7.93 5.46 -11.16
C ARG A 44 6.67 4.66 -11.00
N VAL A 45 5.57 5.24 -11.45
CA VAL A 45 4.24 4.62 -11.37
C VAL A 45 3.73 4.43 -12.77
N ASP A 46 3.40 3.19 -13.12
CA ASP A 46 2.67 2.86 -14.33
C ASP A 46 1.17 2.93 -14.07
N PHE A 47 0.47 3.83 -14.76
CA PHE A 47 -0.96 4.06 -14.59
C PHE A 47 -1.76 3.36 -15.68
N GLN A 48 -3.01 3.01 -15.35
CA GLN A 48 -3.97 2.39 -16.27
C GLN A 48 -4.27 3.22 -17.53
N ASP A 49 -3.97 4.52 -17.53
CA ASP A 49 -4.00 5.35 -18.74
C ASP A 49 -2.83 5.10 -19.71
N GLY A 50 -1.99 4.11 -19.41
CA GLY A 50 -0.87 3.66 -20.25
C GLY A 50 0.37 4.54 -20.14
N LYS A 51 0.43 5.46 -19.17
CA LYS A 51 1.55 6.40 -19.00
C LYS A 51 2.27 6.19 -17.69
N VAL A 52 3.59 6.02 -17.79
CA VAL A 52 4.51 6.02 -16.65
C VAL A 52 4.81 7.45 -16.22
N ARG A 53 4.70 7.72 -14.92
CA ARG A 53 5.00 9.04 -14.33
C ARG A 53 5.98 8.90 -13.17
N VAL A 54 6.81 9.92 -12.97
CA VAL A 54 7.82 9.98 -11.91
C VAL A 54 7.33 10.90 -10.80
N PHE A 55 7.48 10.48 -9.55
CA PHE A 55 7.16 11.31 -8.39
C PHE A 55 8.30 11.29 -7.38
N ASP A 56 8.49 12.42 -6.69
CA ASP A 56 9.38 12.54 -5.54
C ASP A 56 8.82 11.69 -4.38
N ASN A 57 9.63 10.78 -3.83
CA ASN A 57 9.22 9.87 -2.75
C ASN A 57 9.78 10.31 -1.38
N ASN A 58 10.34 11.52 -1.30
CA ASN A 58 10.89 12.07 -0.07
C ASN A 58 9.82 12.83 0.71
N TYR A 59 9.35 12.29 1.83
CA TYR A 59 8.33 12.94 2.68
C TYR A 59 8.73 14.32 3.22
N LYS A 60 10.05 14.61 3.29
CA LYS A 60 10.58 15.92 3.69
C LYS A 60 10.53 16.95 2.54
N SER A 61 10.31 16.50 1.31
CA SER A 61 10.17 17.37 0.14
C SER A 61 8.76 17.94 0.05
N VAL A 62 8.67 19.24 -0.25
CA VAL A 62 7.38 19.91 -0.54
C VAL A 62 6.67 19.31 -1.75
N ASN A 63 7.42 18.65 -2.63
CA ASN A 63 6.92 18.01 -3.85
C ASN A 63 6.69 16.50 -3.69
N CYS A 64 6.75 15.97 -2.47
CA CYS A 64 6.50 14.55 -2.20
C CYS A 64 5.19 14.09 -2.86
N CYS A 65 5.20 12.88 -3.42
CA CYS A 65 4.09 12.23 -4.09
C CYS A 65 2.80 12.29 -3.26
N TYR A 66 2.91 12.13 -1.93
CA TYR A 66 1.79 12.25 -1.01
C TYR A 66 1.11 13.62 -1.08
N TYR A 67 1.88 14.70 -0.99
CA TYR A 67 1.37 16.08 -1.08
C TYR A 67 0.91 16.42 -2.51
N ALA A 68 1.52 15.81 -3.52
CA ALA A 68 1.07 15.92 -4.91
C ALA A 68 -0.32 15.29 -5.13
N GLY A 69 -0.71 14.34 -4.26
CA GLY A 69 -2.04 13.70 -4.25
C GLY A 69 -2.04 12.23 -4.65
N ILE A 70 -0.87 11.58 -4.64
CA ILE A 70 -0.76 10.12 -4.73
C ILE A 70 -1.14 9.51 -3.37
N GLU A 71 -2.02 8.52 -3.40
CA GLU A 71 -2.41 7.76 -2.21
C GLU A 71 -2.23 6.27 -2.45
N LYS A 72 -1.60 5.59 -1.48
CA LYS A 72 -1.41 4.15 -1.46
C LYS A 72 -2.73 3.47 -1.11
N ILE A 73 -3.07 2.42 -1.85
CA ILE A 73 -4.21 1.57 -1.53
C ILE A 73 -3.73 0.53 -0.53
N GLU A 74 -4.19 0.68 0.72
CA GLU A 74 -4.01 -0.36 1.72
C GLU A 74 -4.94 -1.54 1.41
N GLU A 75 -4.37 -2.69 1.04
CA GLU A 75 -5.12 -3.93 1.11
C GLU A 75 -5.36 -4.23 2.59
N ARG A 76 -6.57 -3.96 3.08
CA ARG A 76 -6.99 -4.48 4.39
C ARG A 76 -6.87 -5.99 4.31
N HIS A 77 -5.82 -6.55 4.91
CA HIS A 77 -5.78 -7.96 5.22
C HIS A 77 -6.97 -8.23 6.14
N VAL A 78 -8.04 -8.78 5.58
CA VAL A 78 -9.05 -9.47 6.38
C VAL A 78 -8.34 -10.71 6.90
N SER A 79 -7.92 -10.69 8.17
CA SER A 79 -7.54 -11.91 8.87
C SER A 79 -8.70 -12.89 8.71
N LEU A 80 -8.49 -13.99 8.00
CA LEU A 80 -9.39 -15.13 8.00
C LEU A 80 -9.35 -15.73 9.41
N GLU A 81 -10.02 -15.10 10.37
CA GLU A 81 -10.15 -15.65 11.72
C GLU A 81 -11.06 -16.87 11.67
N GLU A 82 -10.41 -18.01 11.90
CA GLU A 82 -10.87 -19.29 12.45
C GLU A 82 -12.22 -19.85 11.92
N THR A 83 -12.11 -20.94 11.16
CA THR A 83 -13.21 -21.89 10.98
C THR A 83 -13.81 -22.29 12.35
N PRO A 84 -15.15 -22.40 12.50
CA PRO A 84 -15.75 -22.77 13.77
C PRO A 84 -15.27 -24.17 14.17
N ARG A 85 -14.53 -24.28 15.28
CA ARG A 85 -14.12 -25.58 15.84
C ARG A 85 -15.36 -26.42 16.16
N PRO A 86 -15.44 -27.69 15.70
CA PRO A 86 -16.59 -28.53 15.99
C PRO A 86 -16.71 -28.73 17.50
N ARG A 87 -17.89 -28.41 18.05
CA ARG A 87 -18.22 -28.66 19.46
C ARG A 87 -18.06 -30.16 19.73
N LYS A 88 -17.06 -30.56 20.53
CA LYS A 88 -16.95 -31.92 21.06
C LYS A 88 -18.25 -32.22 21.84
N ARG A 89 -19.12 -33.07 21.30
CA ARG A 89 -20.26 -33.60 22.04
C ARG A 89 -19.70 -34.44 23.20
N SER A 90 -19.87 -33.96 24.42
CA SER A 90 -19.63 -34.76 25.62
C SER A 90 -20.51 -36.01 25.52
N LYS A 91 -19.90 -37.19 25.41
CA LYS A 91 -20.62 -38.45 25.61
C LYS A 91 -21.13 -38.44 27.05
N LYS A 92 -22.43 -38.17 27.25
CA LYS A 92 -23.07 -38.51 28.52
C LYS A 92 -23.14 -40.03 28.56
N MET A 93 -22.43 -40.64 29.50
CA MET A 93 -22.60 -42.05 29.84
C MET A 93 -24.05 -42.22 30.36
N LEU A 94 -24.82 -43.12 29.76
CA LEU A 94 -26.06 -43.58 30.38
C LEU A 94 -25.69 -44.44 31.60
N PRO A 95 -26.33 -44.25 32.76
CA PRO A 95 -26.24 -45.24 33.83
C PRO A 95 -26.99 -46.54 33.43
N PRO A 96 -26.60 -47.68 34.01
CA PRO A 96 -27.23 -48.99 33.77
C PRO A 96 -28.68 -49.06 34.26
#